data_AF-A0A8J6DU69-F1
#
_entry.id   AF-A0A8J6DU69-F1
#
_cell.length_a   1.000
_cell.length_b   1.000
_cell.length_c   1.000
_cell.angle_alpha   90.00
_cell.angle_beta   90.00
_cell.angle_gamma   90.00
#
_symmetry.space_group_name_H-M   'P 1'
#
loop_
_entity.id
_entity.type
_entity.pdbx_description
1 polymer ?
#
loop_
_entity_poly.entity_id
_entity_poly.type
_entity_poly.pdbx_seq_one_letter_code
_entity_poly.pdbx_strand_id
1 'polypeptide(L)'
;DRDPQKPSRPNYGSISSPPSSGSQQVPPGGTYLSEKIPIPDTGPVGMLEASREAWGPLMLSTQGTFSLRKLWAFTGPGFLMSIAFLDPGNIESDLQTGAVAGFKLLWVLLWATVLGLLCQRLAARLGVVTGKDLGEVCHVYYPKVPRIFLWLTIELAIVGSDMQEVIGTAIAFSLLSAGRIPLWGGVLITIVDTFFFLFLDNYGLRKLEAFFGLLITIMALTFGYEYVVAHPAQGALLRGLFLPTCSDCGQSELLQAVGIVGAIIMPHNIYLHSSLVKSREVDRTRPAEIREANMYFLIEAAIALFVSFLINLFVVAVFGQAFYQQTNQATFNICANSSLHDYASIFPLNNLTVEVDIYRGGVILGCFFGPAALYIWAVGLLAAGQSSTMTGTYAGQFVMEGFLKLRWSRFARVLLTRTCAILPTVLVALFSDVRELSTLNDLLNVLQSLLLPFAVLPILTFTSMPALMQEFANSLLSKVVTFSIMALICAINFYLVISYLPSIPHPAYFSLVALLGVTYLGLITYLVLEGQGYPGDEGNN
;
A
#
# COMPACT_ATOMS: atom_id res chain seq x y z
N ASP A 1 28.42 75.89 19.64
CA ASP A 1 27.54 76.41 18.58
C ASP A 1 26.51 75.36 18.21
N ARG A 2 25.31 75.46 18.79
CA ARG A 2 24.10 76.11 18.24
C ARG A 2 23.16 75.08 17.62
N ASP A 3 22.24 74.62 18.46
CA ASP A 3 20.88 74.22 18.09
C ASP A 3 20.16 75.42 17.42
N PRO A 4 19.11 75.23 16.58
CA PRO A 4 17.77 75.17 17.18
C PRO A 4 16.66 74.37 16.45
N GLN A 5 15.81 73.75 17.27
CA GLN A 5 14.33 73.76 17.30
C GLN A 5 13.46 73.40 16.06
N LYS A 6 12.52 72.48 16.35
CA LYS A 6 11.28 72.09 15.65
C LYS A 6 10.42 73.24 15.10
N PRO A 7 9.50 72.89 14.19
CA PRO A 7 8.07 73.09 14.52
C PRO A 7 7.19 71.84 14.27
N SER A 8 6.00 71.88 14.88
CA SER A 8 5.01 70.80 15.04
C SER A 8 3.81 70.90 14.09
N ARG A 9 3.40 69.75 13.50
CA ARG A 9 2.05 69.26 13.07
C ARG A 9 1.22 70.09 12.05
N PRO A 10 0.47 69.44 11.12
CA PRO A 10 -0.82 68.83 11.46
C PRO A 10 -1.08 67.40 10.92
N ASN A 11 -1.93 66.68 11.66
CA ASN A 11 -2.61 65.45 11.25
C ASN A 11 -3.49 65.71 10.02
N TYR A 12 -3.37 64.88 8.98
CA TYR A 12 -4.48 64.52 8.09
C TYR A 12 -4.37 63.03 7.74
N GLY A 13 -5.50 62.35 7.78
CA GLY A 13 -5.61 60.90 7.90
C GLY A 13 -5.50 60.09 6.61
N SER A 14 -5.53 58.78 6.86
CA SER A 14 -5.94 57.67 5.98
C SER A 14 -5.18 57.44 4.67
N ILE A 15 -4.42 56.34 4.61
CA ILE A 15 -4.87 55.03 4.07
C ILE A 15 -3.81 54.02 4.50
N SER A 16 -4.15 53.14 5.45
CA SER A 16 -3.34 51.99 5.84
C SER A 16 -3.53 50.89 4.80
N SER A 17 -2.54 50.69 3.94
CA SER A 17 -2.36 49.42 3.22
C SER A 17 -2.12 48.30 4.24
N PRO A 18 -2.79 47.14 4.13
CA PRO A 18 -2.54 46.02 5.03
C PRO A 18 -1.08 45.55 4.88
N PRO A 19 -0.42 45.13 5.97
CA PRO A 19 0.93 44.59 5.89
C PRO A 19 0.88 43.30 5.05
N SER A 20 1.71 43.26 4.02
CA SER A 20 2.01 42.06 3.24
C SER A 20 2.30 40.91 4.19
N SER A 21 1.48 39.86 4.11
CA SER A 21 1.72 38.58 4.78
C SER A 21 3.15 38.13 4.48
N GLY A 22 3.97 38.06 5.52
CA GLY A 22 5.35 37.61 5.41
C GLY A 22 5.39 36.24 4.75
N SER A 23 6.14 36.16 3.65
CA SER A 23 6.58 34.89 3.09
C SER A 23 7.34 34.13 4.17
N GLN A 24 6.70 33.12 4.78
CA GLN A 24 7.44 32.10 5.51
C GLN A 24 8.38 31.43 4.51
N GLN A 25 9.67 31.75 4.60
CA GLN A 25 10.71 31.02 3.91
C GLN A 25 10.70 29.60 4.44
N VAL A 26 10.24 28.67 3.60
CA VAL A 26 10.39 27.23 3.81
C VAL A 26 11.90 26.94 3.94
N PRO A 27 12.36 26.25 5.00
CA PRO A 27 13.76 25.89 5.11
C PRO A 27 14.18 25.05 3.89
N PRO A 28 15.43 25.18 3.40
CA PRO A 28 15.89 24.39 2.26
C PRO A 28 15.88 22.91 2.67
N GLY A 29 14.88 22.16 2.17
CA GLY A 29 14.59 20.78 2.60
C GLY A 29 13.13 20.49 2.98
N GLY A 30 12.20 21.44 2.86
CA GLY A 30 10.76 21.21 3.07
C GLY A 30 10.21 20.04 2.23
N THR A 31 9.47 19.14 2.89
CA THR A 31 8.92 17.89 2.31
C THR A 31 7.60 18.07 1.56
N TYR A 32 7.22 17.06 0.75
CA TYR A 32 5.90 16.92 0.12
C TYR A 32 4.71 17.06 1.09
N LEU A 33 4.95 16.71 2.36
CA LEU A 33 3.99 16.80 3.47
C LEU A 33 4.23 17.99 4.40
N SER A 34 5.27 18.80 4.14
CA SER A 34 5.44 20.09 4.82
C SER A 34 4.40 21.09 4.33
N GLU A 35 3.98 20.95 3.07
CA GLU A 35 2.82 21.66 2.54
C GLU A 35 1.55 20.98 3.06
N LYS A 36 0.95 21.58 4.08
CA LYS A 36 -0.31 21.07 4.62
C LYS A 36 -1.48 21.67 3.87
N ILE A 37 -2.44 20.83 3.50
CA ILE A 37 -3.65 21.28 2.80
C ILE A 37 -4.65 21.81 3.83
N PRO A 38 -5.05 23.09 3.77
CA PRO A 38 -6.07 23.64 4.66
C PRO A 38 -7.44 23.06 4.31
N ILE A 39 -8.22 22.73 5.34
CA ILE A 39 -9.56 22.20 5.19
C ILE A 39 -10.54 23.38 5.01
N PRO A 40 -11.46 23.33 4.03
CA PRO A 40 -12.53 24.31 3.92
C PRO A 40 -13.40 24.35 5.19
N ASP A 41 -13.77 25.56 5.62
CA ASP A 41 -14.67 25.85 6.75
C ASP A 41 -14.08 25.72 8.17
N THR A 42 -12.77 25.49 8.32
CA THR A 42 -12.05 25.67 9.61
C THR A 42 -11.55 27.11 9.77
N GLY A 43 -12.44 28.09 9.64
CA GLY A 43 -12.09 29.50 9.88
C GLY A 43 -11.92 29.79 11.38
N PRO A 44 -11.00 30.70 11.78
CA PRO A 44 -10.97 31.18 13.15
C PRO A 44 -12.29 31.90 13.44
N VAL A 45 -13.04 31.40 14.42
CA VAL A 45 -14.34 31.96 14.84
C VAL A 45 -14.21 33.40 15.39
N GLY A 46 -12.99 33.96 15.48
CA GLY A 46 -12.71 35.30 15.99
C GLY A 46 -13.18 36.48 15.12
N MET A 47 -13.79 36.26 13.94
CA MET A 47 -14.34 37.36 13.12
C MET A 47 -15.87 37.31 12.94
N LEU A 48 -16.53 36.30 13.53
CA LEU A 48 -18.00 36.16 13.53
C LEU A 48 -18.62 36.39 14.92
N GLU A 49 -17.81 36.74 15.93
CA GLU A 49 -18.30 37.15 17.25
C GLU A 49 -18.80 38.60 17.26
N ALA A 50 -18.33 39.46 16.35
CA ALA A 50 -18.80 40.86 16.26
C ALA A 50 -20.25 40.99 15.73
N SER A 51 -20.82 39.94 15.15
CA SER A 51 -22.21 39.94 14.63
C SER A 51 -23.18 39.10 15.47
N ARG A 52 -22.77 38.62 16.65
CA ARG A 52 -23.51 37.62 17.44
C ARG A 52 -24.32 38.17 18.62
N GLU A 53 -24.33 39.49 18.86
CA GLU A 53 -25.10 40.09 19.95
C GLU A 53 -26.62 40.27 19.66
N ALA A 54 -27.10 39.93 18.46
CA ALA A 54 -28.48 40.26 18.08
C ALA A 54 -29.53 39.16 18.33
N TRP A 55 -29.17 37.91 18.65
CA TRP A 55 -30.15 36.83 18.78
C TRP A 55 -29.81 35.87 19.94
N GLY A 56 -30.71 35.83 20.92
CA GLY A 56 -30.65 34.97 22.10
C GLY A 56 -30.77 33.46 21.83
N PRO A 57 -30.88 32.65 22.90
CA PRO A 57 -30.30 31.30 22.96
C PRO A 57 -31.22 30.25 22.36
N LEU A 58 -31.08 29.99 21.06
CA LEU A 58 -31.57 28.77 20.42
C LEU A 58 -30.68 28.38 19.24
N MET A 59 -29.42 28.03 19.49
CA MET A 59 -28.65 27.21 18.55
C MET A 59 -28.19 25.96 19.26
N LEU A 60 -29.02 24.94 19.12
CA LEU A 60 -28.65 23.55 19.25
C LEU A 60 -27.36 23.32 18.44
N SER A 61 -26.38 22.67 19.07
CA SER A 61 -25.16 22.15 18.45
C SER A 61 -25.50 21.43 17.13
N THR A 62 -25.29 22.08 15.99
CA THR A 62 -25.29 21.41 14.69
C THR A 62 -24.00 20.61 14.60
N GLN A 63 -24.08 19.32 14.96
CA GLN A 63 -23.13 18.32 14.49
C GLN A 63 -22.97 18.51 12.97
N GLY A 64 -21.72 18.71 12.54
CA GLY A 64 -21.41 19.01 11.14
C GLY A 64 -22.03 17.96 10.21
N THR A 65 -22.93 18.41 9.34
CA THR A 65 -23.50 17.59 8.27
C THR A 65 -22.39 17.18 7.30
N PHE A 66 -22.49 15.97 6.75
CA PHE A 66 -21.55 15.46 5.75
C PHE A 66 -21.45 16.43 4.56
N SER A 67 -20.23 16.84 4.21
CA SER A 67 -19.97 17.78 3.11
C SER A 67 -19.06 17.15 2.06
N LEU A 68 -19.56 17.07 0.82
CA LEU A 68 -18.77 16.59 -0.33
C LEU A 68 -17.55 17.48 -0.62
N ARG A 69 -17.64 18.78 -0.33
CA ARG A 69 -16.52 19.71 -0.50
C ARG A 69 -15.41 19.42 0.51
N LYS A 70 -15.77 19.10 1.76
CA LYS A 70 -14.80 18.65 2.77
C LYS A 70 -14.23 17.30 2.41
N LEU A 71 -15.06 16.34 1.99
CA LEU A 71 -14.58 15.03 1.52
C LEU A 71 -13.52 15.19 0.41
N TRP A 72 -13.76 16.04 -0.58
CA TRP A 72 -12.78 16.31 -1.64
C TRP A 72 -11.45 16.89 -1.12
N ALA A 73 -11.49 17.72 -0.07
CA ALA A 73 -10.28 18.25 0.56
C ALA A 73 -9.49 17.17 1.33
N PHE A 74 -10.19 16.22 1.94
CA PHE A 74 -9.56 15.08 2.60
C PHE A 74 -9.10 14.00 1.63
N THR A 75 -9.70 13.91 0.43
CA THR A 75 -9.36 12.93 -0.60
C THR A 75 -7.92 13.09 -1.09
N GLY A 76 -7.19 11.99 -1.18
CA GLY A 76 -5.78 11.87 -1.56
C GLY A 76 -5.10 10.71 -0.83
N PRO A 77 -4.87 10.79 0.49
CA PRO A 77 -4.16 9.79 1.29
C PRO A 77 -4.66 8.35 1.13
N GLY A 78 -5.98 8.15 1.08
CA GLY A 78 -6.60 6.84 0.91
C GLY A 78 -6.36 6.25 -0.48
N PHE A 79 -6.38 7.07 -1.54
CA PHE A 79 -6.06 6.64 -2.90
C PHE A 79 -4.55 6.34 -3.08
N LEU A 80 -3.68 7.13 -2.45
CA LEU A 80 -2.24 6.84 -2.45
C LEU A 80 -1.94 5.52 -1.72
N MET A 81 -2.62 5.27 -0.60
CA MET A 81 -2.52 4.01 0.14
C MET A 81 -3.07 2.82 -0.66
N SER A 82 -4.15 2.99 -1.42
CA SER A 82 -4.80 1.90 -2.15
C SER A 82 -3.99 1.39 -3.36
N ILE A 83 -2.97 2.14 -3.80
CA ILE A 83 -2.03 1.71 -4.84
C ILE A 83 -1.23 0.49 -4.42
N ALA A 84 -0.86 0.39 -3.16
CA ALA A 84 -0.11 -0.79 -2.69
C ALA A 84 -0.97 -2.07 -2.79
N PHE A 85 -2.30 -1.95 -2.89
CA PHE A 85 -3.20 -3.08 -3.15
C PHE A 85 -3.30 -3.44 -4.64
N LEU A 86 -2.63 -2.69 -5.51
CA LEU A 86 -2.66 -2.81 -6.97
C LEU A 86 -1.27 -2.97 -7.56
N ASP A 87 -0.27 -3.27 -6.73
CA ASP A 87 1.10 -3.46 -7.19
C ASP A 87 1.25 -4.80 -7.95
N PRO A 88 2.33 -4.97 -8.73
CA PRO A 88 2.53 -6.22 -9.47
C PRO A 88 2.57 -7.48 -8.59
N GLY A 89 3.00 -7.37 -7.33
CA GLY A 89 2.98 -8.48 -6.38
C GLY A 89 1.56 -8.97 -6.05
N ASN A 90 0.64 -8.04 -5.83
CA ASN A 90 -0.78 -8.35 -5.61
C ASN A 90 -1.44 -8.89 -6.90
N ILE A 91 -1.18 -8.25 -8.04
CA ILE A 91 -1.67 -8.72 -9.34
C ILE A 91 -1.20 -10.16 -9.61
N GLU A 92 0.05 -10.52 -9.28
CA GLU A 92 0.57 -11.88 -9.41
C GLU A 92 -0.11 -12.88 -8.47
N SER A 93 -0.33 -12.51 -7.21
CA SER A 93 -1.08 -13.38 -6.29
C SER A 93 -2.53 -13.61 -6.78
N ASP A 94 -3.17 -12.58 -7.32
CA ASP A 94 -4.55 -12.63 -7.81
C ASP A 94 -4.67 -13.46 -9.09
N LEU A 95 -3.76 -13.29 -10.05
CA LEU A 95 -3.77 -14.07 -11.28
C LEU A 95 -3.49 -15.56 -11.02
N GLN A 96 -2.56 -15.88 -10.10
CA GLN A 96 -2.28 -17.25 -9.70
C GLN A 96 -3.47 -17.88 -8.96
N THR A 97 -4.12 -17.12 -8.08
CA THR A 97 -5.35 -17.54 -7.41
C THR A 97 -6.44 -17.89 -8.42
N GLY A 98 -6.67 -17.03 -9.42
CA GLY A 98 -7.63 -17.29 -10.48
C GLY A 98 -7.28 -18.56 -11.26
N ALA A 99 -6.03 -18.72 -11.65
CA ALA A 99 -5.58 -19.88 -12.41
C ALA A 99 -5.74 -21.21 -11.65
N VAL A 100 -5.36 -21.25 -10.37
CA VAL A 100 -5.35 -22.49 -9.57
C VAL A 100 -6.73 -22.80 -9.00
N ALA A 101 -7.42 -21.81 -8.44
CA ALA A 101 -8.67 -22.02 -7.70
C ALA A 101 -9.93 -21.55 -8.42
N GLY A 102 -9.80 -20.93 -9.60
CA GLY A 102 -10.93 -20.38 -10.35
C GLY A 102 -11.65 -19.31 -9.52
N PHE A 103 -12.96 -19.46 -9.34
CA PHE A 103 -13.76 -18.54 -8.55
C PHE A 103 -13.88 -18.90 -7.06
N LYS A 104 -13.26 -19.99 -6.59
CA LYS A 104 -13.48 -20.53 -5.23
C LYS A 104 -12.90 -19.65 -4.11
N LEU A 105 -11.86 -18.87 -4.39
CA LEU A 105 -11.14 -18.06 -3.41
C LEU A 105 -11.53 -16.57 -3.42
N LEU A 106 -12.55 -16.18 -4.20
CA LEU A 106 -13.02 -14.79 -4.26
C LEU A 106 -13.53 -14.28 -2.91
N TRP A 107 -14.14 -15.12 -2.08
CA TRP A 107 -14.52 -14.74 -0.73
C TRP A 107 -13.30 -14.43 0.16
N VAL A 108 -12.16 -15.10 -0.05
CA VAL A 108 -10.90 -14.79 0.66
C VAL A 108 -10.40 -13.43 0.23
N LEU A 109 -10.41 -13.11 -1.06
CA LEU A 109 -10.07 -11.79 -1.59
C LEU A 109 -10.92 -10.67 -0.95
N LEU A 110 -12.25 -10.87 -0.89
CA LEU A 110 -13.17 -9.92 -0.28
C LEU A 110 -12.86 -9.70 1.20
N TRP A 111 -12.77 -10.79 1.97
CA TRP A 111 -12.51 -10.69 3.40
C TRP A 111 -11.11 -10.15 3.69
N ALA A 112 -10.09 -10.54 2.94
CA ALA A 112 -8.74 -9.98 3.05
C ALA A 112 -8.75 -8.47 2.81
N THR A 113 -9.49 -7.97 1.80
CA THR A 113 -9.64 -6.53 1.56
C THR A 113 -10.35 -5.84 2.74
N VAL A 114 -11.40 -6.45 3.30
CA VAL A 114 -12.08 -5.93 4.50
C VAL A 114 -11.12 -5.88 5.70
N LEU A 115 -10.30 -6.91 5.91
CA LEU A 115 -9.27 -6.93 6.94
C LEU A 115 -8.22 -5.83 6.70
N GLY A 116 -7.80 -5.65 5.44
CA GLY A 116 -6.94 -4.55 5.01
C GLY A 116 -7.54 -3.20 5.39
N LEU A 117 -8.80 -2.93 5.07
CA LEU A 117 -9.51 -1.70 5.46
C LEU A 117 -9.53 -1.50 6.98
N LEU A 118 -9.70 -2.56 7.77
CA LEU A 118 -9.65 -2.47 9.23
C LEU A 118 -8.26 -2.07 9.73
N CYS A 119 -7.19 -2.68 9.22
CA CYS A 119 -5.80 -2.31 9.54
C CYS A 119 -5.51 -0.86 9.12
N GLN A 120 -5.94 -0.47 7.92
CA GLN A 120 -5.73 0.88 7.40
C GLN A 120 -6.51 1.94 8.17
N ARG A 121 -7.71 1.62 8.64
CA ARG A 121 -8.47 2.48 9.56
C ARG A 121 -7.72 2.71 10.87
N LEU A 122 -7.07 1.68 11.42
CA LEU A 122 -6.27 1.83 12.64
C LEU A 122 -5.04 2.71 12.40
N ALA A 123 -4.34 2.50 11.28
CA ALA A 123 -3.21 3.32 10.86
C ALA A 123 -3.58 4.80 10.71
N ALA A 124 -4.67 5.09 10.00
CA ALA A 124 -5.17 6.44 9.83
C ALA A 124 -5.55 7.08 11.16
N ARG A 125 -6.29 6.37 12.03
CA ARG A 125 -6.69 6.88 13.35
C ARG A 125 -5.50 7.22 14.23
N LEU A 126 -4.45 6.39 14.22
CA LEU A 126 -3.23 6.68 14.97
C LEU A 126 -2.61 8.00 14.51
N GLY A 127 -2.43 8.19 13.19
CA GLY A 127 -1.85 9.40 12.62
C GLY A 127 -2.68 10.66 12.89
N VAL A 128 -4.00 10.56 12.79
CA VAL A 128 -4.92 11.68 13.04
C VAL A 128 -4.91 12.10 14.51
N VAL A 129 -5.07 11.14 15.43
CA VAL A 129 -5.19 11.40 16.88
C VAL A 129 -3.86 11.88 17.45
N THR A 130 -2.77 11.17 17.18
CA THR A 130 -1.47 11.46 17.81
C THR A 130 -0.70 12.58 17.11
N GLY A 131 -0.99 12.83 15.83
CA GLY A 131 -0.19 13.69 14.97
C GLY A 131 1.20 13.15 14.64
N LYS A 132 1.49 11.91 15.06
CA LYS A 132 2.72 11.18 14.79
C LYS A 132 2.43 9.99 13.90
N ASP A 133 3.38 9.63 13.05
CA ASP A 133 3.25 8.38 12.29
C ASP A 133 3.62 7.18 13.16
N LEU A 134 3.28 5.97 12.69
CA LEU A 134 3.53 4.75 13.43
C LEU A 134 5.03 4.55 13.74
N GLY A 135 5.92 4.94 12.83
CA GLY A 135 7.37 4.83 13.04
C GLY A 135 7.88 5.77 14.15
N GLU A 136 7.39 7.01 14.18
CA GLU A 136 7.66 7.98 15.24
C GLU A 136 7.15 7.50 16.61
N VAL A 137 5.97 6.88 16.66
CA VAL A 137 5.42 6.28 17.89
C VAL A 137 6.29 5.10 18.32
N CYS A 138 6.64 4.19 17.42
CA CYS A 138 7.59 3.10 17.70
C CYS A 138 8.92 3.62 18.23
N HIS A 139 9.43 4.74 17.73
CA HIS A 139 10.68 5.34 18.21
C HIS A 139 10.60 5.84 19.66
N VAL A 140 9.44 6.34 20.09
CA VAL A 140 9.22 6.85 21.45
C VAL A 140 9.02 5.72 22.45
N TYR A 141 8.25 4.69 22.10
CA TYR A 141 7.85 3.65 23.05
C TYR A 141 8.74 2.41 23.06
N TYR A 142 9.42 2.07 21.96
CA TYR A 142 10.30 0.90 21.93
C TYR A 142 11.77 1.26 22.21
N PRO A 143 12.49 0.44 22.98
CA PRO A 143 13.92 0.63 23.21
C PRO A 143 14.72 0.42 21.92
N LYS A 144 16.00 0.83 21.94
CA LYS A 144 16.83 0.90 20.73
C LYS A 144 16.93 -0.41 19.94
N VAL A 145 17.11 -1.55 20.62
CA VAL A 145 17.35 -2.84 19.96
C VAL A 145 16.10 -3.35 19.22
N PRO A 146 14.93 -3.50 19.87
CA PRO A 146 13.70 -3.93 19.18
C PRO A 146 13.26 -2.95 18.09
N ARG A 147 13.49 -1.65 18.31
CA ARG A 147 13.19 -0.61 17.33
C ARG A 147 14.02 -0.75 16.06
N ILE A 148 15.33 -0.98 16.17
CA ILE A 148 16.20 -1.19 15.00
C ILE A 148 15.81 -2.49 14.29
N PHE A 149 15.48 -3.54 15.03
CA PHE A 149 14.98 -4.78 14.44
C PHE A 149 13.68 -4.57 13.65
N LEU A 150 12.70 -3.88 14.23
CA LEU A 150 11.45 -3.51 13.55
C LEU A 150 11.71 -2.64 12.31
N TRP A 151 12.62 -1.68 12.40
CA TRP A 151 13.00 -0.90 11.22
C TRP A 151 13.55 -1.78 10.10
N LEU A 152 14.44 -2.72 10.43
CA LEU A 152 15.07 -3.62 9.47
C LEU A 152 14.03 -4.55 8.81
N THR A 153 13.06 -5.08 9.56
CA THR A 153 11.98 -5.90 9.00
C THR A 153 11.09 -5.11 8.05
N ILE A 154 10.80 -3.84 8.35
CA ILE A 154 9.98 -3.00 7.45
C ILE A 154 10.78 -2.55 6.22
N GLU A 155 12.06 -2.20 6.35
CA GLU A 155 12.90 -1.91 5.18
C GLU A 155 13.04 -3.15 4.27
N LEU A 156 13.16 -4.35 4.86
CA LEU A 156 13.16 -5.60 4.09
C LEU A 156 11.84 -5.81 3.34
N ALA A 157 10.69 -5.49 3.96
CA ALA A 157 9.39 -5.53 3.29
C ALA A 157 9.30 -4.52 2.13
N ILE A 158 9.87 -3.32 2.31
CA ILE A 158 9.91 -2.29 1.25
C ILE A 158 10.77 -2.76 0.08
N VAL A 159 12.00 -3.23 0.34
CA VAL A 159 12.88 -3.75 -0.71
C VAL A 159 12.24 -4.93 -1.44
N GLY A 160 11.56 -5.81 -0.71
CA GLY A 160 10.82 -6.92 -1.30
C GLY A 160 9.74 -6.45 -2.28
N SER A 161 8.92 -5.47 -1.90
CA SER A 161 7.89 -4.91 -2.80
C SER A 161 8.50 -4.16 -3.98
N ASP A 162 9.60 -3.43 -3.77
CA ASP A 162 10.38 -2.76 -4.82
C ASP A 162 10.89 -3.76 -5.88
N MET A 163 11.29 -4.96 -5.46
CA MET A 163 11.69 -6.04 -6.38
C MET A 163 10.51 -6.52 -7.25
N GLN A 164 9.34 -6.75 -6.66
CA GLN A 164 8.13 -7.19 -7.41
C GLN A 164 7.73 -6.17 -8.47
N GLU A 165 7.88 -4.90 -8.14
CA GLU A 165 7.61 -3.80 -9.06
C GLU A 165 8.60 -3.73 -10.23
N VAL A 166 9.90 -3.86 -9.94
CA VAL A 166 10.93 -3.91 -10.98
C VAL A 166 10.67 -5.09 -11.93
N ILE A 167 10.28 -6.25 -11.40
CA ILE A 167 9.90 -7.43 -12.18
C ILE A 167 8.67 -7.12 -13.05
N GLY A 168 7.59 -6.60 -12.47
CA GLY A 168 6.36 -6.27 -13.19
C GLY A 168 6.59 -5.26 -14.32
N THR A 169 7.34 -4.20 -14.04
CA THR A 169 7.67 -3.15 -15.03
C THR A 169 8.54 -3.70 -16.16
N ALA A 170 9.54 -4.54 -15.84
CA ALA A 170 10.39 -5.17 -16.86
C ALA A 170 9.58 -6.11 -17.77
N ILE A 171 8.65 -6.87 -17.21
CA ILE A 171 7.73 -7.73 -17.97
C ILE A 171 6.82 -6.87 -18.85
N ALA A 172 6.28 -5.76 -18.34
CA ALA A 172 5.45 -4.85 -19.11
C ALA A 172 6.18 -4.31 -20.35
N PHE A 173 7.44 -3.87 -20.21
CA PHE A 173 8.25 -3.42 -21.34
C PHE A 173 8.57 -4.55 -22.34
N SER A 174 8.83 -5.77 -21.85
CA SER A 174 9.04 -6.94 -22.71
C SER A 174 7.79 -7.24 -23.55
N LEU A 175 6.60 -7.24 -22.94
CA LEU A 175 5.33 -7.45 -23.64
C LEU A 175 5.00 -6.31 -24.62
N LEU A 176 5.12 -5.04 -24.20
CA LEU A 176 4.85 -3.88 -25.06
C LEU A 176 5.79 -3.81 -26.27
N SER A 177 7.04 -4.24 -26.11
CA SER A 177 8.03 -4.25 -27.19
C SER A 177 7.94 -5.48 -28.10
N ALA A 178 6.95 -6.35 -27.88
CA ALA A 178 6.81 -7.64 -28.55
C ALA A 178 8.08 -8.51 -28.43
N GLY A 179 8.70 -8.53 -27.25
CA GLY A 179 9.92 -9.29 -26.97
C GLY A 179 11.22 -8.69 -27.51
N ARG A 180 11.19 -7.47 -28.09
CA ARG A 180 12.42 -6.80 -28.55
C ARG A 180 13.30 -6.32 -27.39
N ILE A 181 12.68 -5.92 -26.28
CA ILE A 181 13.40 -5.55 -25.06
C ILE A 181 13.47 -6.81 -24.18
N PRO A 182 14.67 -7.38 -23.95
CA PRO A 182 14.81 -8.52 -23.04
C PRO A 182 14.52 -8.09 -21.60
N LEU A 183 14.18 -9.05 -20.73
CA LEU A 183 13.81 -8.77 -19.34
C LEU A 183 14.88 -7.97 -18.58
N TRP A 184 16.17 -8.35 -18.71
CA TRP A 184 17.27 -7.59 -18.10
C TRP A 184 17.33 -6.13 -18.61
N GLY A 185 16.99 -5.91 -19.88
CA GLY A 185 16.90 -4.56 -20.47
C GLY A 185 15.74 -3.77 -19.87
N GLY A 186 14.58 -4.42 -19.67
CA GLY A 186 13.44 -3.86 -18.96
C GLY A 186 13.79 -3.44 -17.53
N VAL A 187 14.53 -4.28 -16.81
CA VAL A 187 15.02 -3.98 -15.45
C VAL A 187 15.98 -2.78 -15.44
N LEU A 188 16.84 -2.62 -16.45
CA LEU A 188 17.71 -1.43 -16.53
C LEU A 188 16.93 -0.15 -16.84
N ILE A 189 15.84 -0.24 -17.61
CA ILE A 189 14.97 0.90 -17.90
C ILE A 189 14.31 1.42 -16.61
N THR A 190 14.07 0.57 -15.61
CA THR A 190 13.50 1.02 -14.33
C THR A 190 14.46 1.89 -13.53
N ILE A 191 15.76 1.90 -13.83
CA ILE A 191 16.67 2.90 -13.25
C ILE A 191 16.27 4.31 -13.73
N VAL A 192 15.84 4.43 -14.99
CA VAL A 192 15.44 5.70 -15.58
C VAL A 192 14.08 6.16 -15.07
N ASP A 193 13.13 5.23 -14.85
CA ASP A 193 11.82 5.58 -14.28
C ASP A 193 11.94 6.23 -12.90
N THR A 194 12.91 5.77 -12.12
CA THR A 194 13.18 6.25 -10.78
C THR A 194 13.62 7.71 -10.82
N PHE A 195 14.48 8.08 -11.78
CA PHE A 195 14.87 9.47 -11.99
C PHE A 195 13.71 10.34 -12.47
N PHE A 196 12.84 9.80 -13.32
CA PHE A 196 11.65 10.50 -13.77
C PHE A 196 10.70 10.83 -12.61
N PHE A 197 10.49 9.89 -11.69
CA PHE A 197 9.65 10.14 -10.51
C PHE A 197 10.25 11.09 -9.51
N LEU A 198 11.57 11.04 -9.28
CA LEU A 198 12.26 12.03 -8.46
C LEU A 198 12.12 13.45 -9.03
N PHE A 199 11.95 13.60 -10.35
CA PHE A 199 11.64 14.89 -10.96
C PHE A 199 10.19 15.32 -10.74
N LEU A 200 9.23 14.38 -10.87
CA LEU A 200 7.81 14.61 -10.55
C LEU A 200 7.60 15.00 -9.08
N ASP A 201 8.50 14.58 -8.20
CA ASP A 201 8.54 14.93 -6.78
C ASP A 201 8.86 16.44 -6.50
N ASN A 202 8.86 17.30 -7.51
CA ASN A 202 8.93 18.75 -7.33
C ASN A 202 7.60 19.48 -7.62
N TYR A 203 6.54 18.77 -8.03
CA TYR A 203 5.34 19.39 -8.61
C TYR A 203 4.16 19.61 -7.62
N GLY A 204 4.34 19.28 -6.33
CA GLY A 204 3.38 19.56 -5.25
C GLY A 204 2.34 18.46 -5.01
N LEU A 205 1.73 18.46 -3.81
CA LEU A 205 0.91 17.34 -3.29
C LEU A 205 -0.32 17.01 -4.15
N ARG A 206 -1.15 18.01 -4.49
CA ARG A 206 -2.40 17.76 -5.25
C ARG A 206 -2.16 17.27 -6.68
N LYS A 207 -1.08 17.70 -7.33
CA LYS A 207 -0.76 17.24 -8.70
C LYS A 207 -0.31 15.78 -8.69
N LEU A 208 0.43 15.40 -7.66
CA LEU A 208 0.83 14.01 -7.42
C LEU A 208 -0.39 13.11 -7.16
N GLU A 209 -1.31 13.55 -6.28
CA GLU A 209 -2.58 12.85 -6.03
C GLU A 209 -3.40 12.65 -7.31
N ALA A 210 -3.45 13.67 -8.18
CA ALA A 210 -4.12 13.57 -9.48
C ALA A 210 -3.42 12.59 -10.45
N PHE A 211 -2.09 12.56 -10.46
CA PHE A 211 -1.31 11.62 -11.26
C PHE A 211 -1.55 10.16 -10.82
N PHE A 212 -1.62 9.92 -9.51
CA PHE A 212 -2.00 8.62 -8.97
C PHE A 212 -3.44 8.23 -9.32
N GLY A 213 -4.38 9.17 -9.24
CA GLY A 213 -5.75 8.94 -9.71
C GLY A 213 -5.81 8.54 -11.19
N LEU A 214 -4.94 9.12 -12.03
CA LEU A 214 -4.80 8.73 -13.44
C LEU A 214 -4.29 7.28 -13.57
N LEU A 215 -3.23 6.89 -12.84
CA LEU A 215 -2.71 5.50 -12.90
C LEU A 215 -3.74 4.47 -12.44
N ILE A 216 -4.47 4.74 -11.36
CA ILE A 216 -5.56 3.88 -10.89
C ILE A 216 -6.67 3.78 -11.93
N THR A 217 -7.00 4.90 -12.59
CA THR A 217 -8.00 4.91 -13.67
C THR A 217 -7.54 4.07 -14.86
N ILE A 218 -6.26 4.14 -15.25
CA ILE A 218 -5.68 3.31 -16.31
C ILE A 218 -5.85 1.83 -15.94
N MET A 219 -5.44 1.42 -14.72
CA MET A 219 -5.59 0.04 -14.26
C MET A 219 -7.06 -0.43 -14.26
N ALA A 220 -7.97 0.41 -13.76
CA ALA A 220 -9.40 0.11 -13.75
C ALA A 220 -9.98 -0.08 -15.16
N LEU A 221 -9.55 0.73 -16.12
CA LEU A 221 -9.99 0.63 -17.52
C LEU A 221 -9.36 -0.57 -18.22
N THR A 222 -8.07 -0.84 -18.03
CA THR A 222 -7.38 -1.96 -18.69
C THR A 222 -7.89 -3.30 -18.17
N PHE A 223 -7.89 -3.52 -16.86
CA PHE A 223 -8.36 -4.77 -16.29
C PHE A 223 -9.88 -4.91 -16.37
N GLY A 224 -10.62 -3.80 -16.33
CA GLY A 224 -12.05 -3.79 -16.61
C GLY A 224 -12.38 -4.17 -18.06
N TYR A 225 -11.57 -3.74 -19.03
CA TYR A 225 -11.71 -4.18 -20.42
C TYR A 225 -11.50 -5.69 -20.56
N GLU A 226 -10.43 -6.23 -19.98
CA GLU A 226 -10.16 -7.68 -19.96
C GLU A 226 -11.34 -8.45 -19.36
N TYR A 227 -11.90 -7.96 -18.25
CA TYR A 227 -13.07 -8.56 -17.60
C TYR A 227 -14.30 -8.61 -18.51
N VAL A 228 -14.56 -7.52 -19.24
CA VAL A 228 -15.69 -7.47 -20.18
C VAL A 228 -15.47 -8.42 -21.35
N VAL A 229 -14.26 -8.49 -21.91
CA VAL A 229 -13.93 -9.33 -23.06
C VAL A 229 -13.90 -10.82 -22.69
N ALA A 230 -13.41 -11.16 -21.50
CA ALA A 230 -13.35 -12.55 -21.03
C ALA A 230 -14.74 -13.15 -20.73
N HIS A 231 -15.77 -12.30 -20.54
CA HIS A 231 -17.14 -12.71 -20.21
C HIS A 231 -17.23 -13.81 -19.12
N PRO A 232 -16.65 -13.60 -17.93
CA PRO A 232 -16.67 -14.61 -16.87
C PRO A 232 -18.10 -14.90 -16.40
N ALA A 233 -18.33 -16.15 -16.00
CA ALA A 233 -19.64 -16.62 -15.56
C ALA A 233 -20.11 -15.90 -14.28
N GLN A 234 -20.93 -14.86 -14.44
CA GLN A 234 -21.39 -13.97 -13.36
C GLN A 234 -22.04 -14.71 -12.19
N GLY A 235 -22.82 -15.76 -12.46
CA GLY A 235 -23.45 -16.56 -11.43
C GLY A 235 -22.46 -17.34 -10.57
N ALA A 236 -21.37 -17.83 -11.17
CA ALA A 236 -20.31 -18.54 -10.44
C ALA A 236 -19.42 -17.55 -9.67
N LEU A 237 -19.15 -16.38 -10.25
CA LEU A 237 -18.41 -15.29 -9.62
C LEU A 237 -19.12 -14.79 -8.34
N LEU A 238 -20.42 -14.48 -8.42
CA LEU A 238 -21.18 -14.03 -7.25
C LEU A 238 -21.28 -15.11 -6.16
N ARG A 239 -21.40 -16.39 -6.55
CA ARG A 239 -21.35 -17.49 -5.59
C ARG A 239 -19.99 -17.58 -4.92
N GLY A 240 -18.91 -17.53 -5.69
CA GLY A 240 -17.54 -17.58 -5.16
C GLY A 240 -17.19 -16.40 -4.26
N LEU A 241 -17.82 -15.24 -4.47
CA LEU A 241 -17.59 -14.03 -3.69
C LEU A 241 -18.28 -14.05 -2.32
N PHE A 242 -19.53 -14.55 -2.23
CA PHE A 242 -20.32 -14.49 -1.00
C PHE A 242 -20.44 -15.81 -0.24
N LEU A 243 -20.23 -16.95 -0.89
CA LEU A 243 -20.32 -18.27 -0.26
C LEU A 243 -18.92 -18.79 0.07
N PRO A 244 -18.57 -18.95 1.36
CA PRO A 244 -17.30 -19.53 1.77
C PRO A 244 -17.34 -21.05 1.58
N THR A 245 -17.30 -21.50 0.33
CA THR A 245 -17.31 -22.92 -0.04
C THR A 245 -16.10 -23.25 -0.89
N CYS A 246 -15.28 -24.18 -0.42
CA CYS A 246 -14.10 -24.68 -1.13
C CYS A 246 -14.27 -26.19 -1.31
N SER A 247 -15.08 -26.61 -2.28
CA SER A 247 -15.21 -28.04 -2.61
C SER A 247 -13.92 -28.51 -3.31
N ASP A 248 -13.30 -29.55 -2.76
CA ASP A 248 -12.06 -30.19 -3.25
C ASP A 248 -10.78 -29.35 -3.17
N CYS A 249 -10.68 -28.41 -2.21
CA CYS A 249 -9.48 -27.59 -2.08
C CYS A 249 -8.32 -28.37 -1.45
N GLY A 250 -7.19 -28.44 -2.16
CA GLY A 250 -5.96 -29.08 -1.72
C GLY A 250 -4.97 -28.10 -1.08
N GLN A 251 -3.72 -28.54 -0.97
CA GLN A 251 -2.63 -27.71 -0.44
C GLN A 251 -2.33 -26.51 -1.35
N SER A 252 -2.44 -26.67 -2.67
CA SER A 252 -2.23 -25.59 -3.66
C SER A 252 -3.17 -24.41 -3.47
N GLU A 253 -4.47 -24.67 -3.33
CA GLU A 253 -5.50 -23.64 -3.15
C GLU A 253 -5.35 -22.97 -1.79
N LEU A 254 -4.97 -23.72 -0.75
CA LEU A 254 -4.72 -23.14 0.56
C LEU A 254 -3.49 -22.20 0.55
N LEU A 255 -2.42 -22.58 -0.14
CA LEU A 255 -1.26 -21.71 -0.33
C LEU A 255 -1.63 -20.41 -1.08
N GLN A 256 -2.50 -20.50 -2.10
CA GLN A 256 -3.02 -19.32 -2.80
C GLN A 256 -3.89 -18.44 -1.89
N ALA A 257 -4.76 -19.04 -1.06
CA ALA A 257 -5.56 -18.29 -0.08
C ALA A 257 -4.68 -17.53 0.93
N VAL A 258 -3.57 -18.14 1.36
CA VAL A 258 -2.56 -17.51 2.22
C VAL A 258 -1.83 -16.38 1.48
N GLY A 259 -1.46 -16.62 0.22
CA GLY A 259 -0.85 -15.62 -0.68
C GLY A 259 -1.70 -14.36 -0.79
N ILE A 260 -3.00 -14.50 -1.05
CA ILE A 260 -3.95 -13.37 -1.12
C ILE A 260 -3.93 -12.52 0.15
N VAL A 261 -3.95 -13.15 1.33
CA VAL A 261 -3.93 -12.41 2.61
C VAL A 261 -2.62 -11.64 2.79
N GLY A 262 -1.49 -12.27 2.47
CA GLY A 262 -0.16 -11.65 2.57
C GLY A 262 0.06 -10.53 1.55
N ALA A 263 -0.45 -10.69 0.34
CA ALA A 263 -0.36 -9.70 -0.74
C ALA A 263 -1.24 -8.47 -0.48
N ILE A 264 -2.46 -8.67 0.06
CA ILE A 264 -3.38 -7.56 0.34
C ILE A 264 -2.95 -6.76 1.57
N ILE A 265 -2.55 -7.43 2.64
CA ILE A 265 -2.19 -6.74 3.89
C ILE A 265 -0.69 -6.49 3.89
N MET A 266 -0.27 -5.39 3.25
CA MET A 266 1.16 -5.04 3.16
C MET A 266 1.68 -4.32 4.42
N PRO A 267 2.81 -4.75 5.01
CA PRO A 267 3.35 -4.18 6.24
C PRO A 267 3.70 -2.68 6.09
N HIS A 268 4.42 -2.32 5.04
CA HIS A 268 4.91 -0.95 4.82
C HIS A 268 3.76 0.03 4.57
N ASN A 269 2.62 -0.45 4.04
CA ASN A 269 1.48 0.40 3.72
C ASN A 269 0.75 0.89 4.98
N ILE A 270 0.82 0.13 6.10
CA ILE A 270 0.31 0.57 7.41
C ILE A 270 1.09 1.81 7.90
N TYR A 271 2.42 1.81 7.73
CA TYR A 271 3.27 2.95 8.08
C TYR A 271 3.04 4.13 7.15
N LEU A 272 2.94 3.86 5.84
CA LEU A 272 2.66 4.88 4.82
C LEU A 272 1.36 5.63 5.11
N HIS A 273 0.25 4.92 5.30
CA HIS A 273 -1.05 5.55 5.52
C HIS A 273 -1.10 6.37 6.81
N SER A 274 -0.47 5.88 7.89
CA SER A 274 -0.35 6.65 9.14
C SER A 274 0.40 7.98 8.97
N SER A 275 1.27 8.06 7.96
CA SER A 275 2.03 9.26 7.62
C SER A 275 1.27 10.17 6.65
N LEU A 276 0.60 9.61 5.65
CA LEU A 276 -0.14 10.38 4.63
C LEU A 276 -1.30 11.18 5.23
N VAL A 277 -1.97 10.67 6.28
CA VAL A 277 -3.04 11.42 6.96
C VAL A 277 -2.54 12.69 7.68
N LYS A 278 -1.23 12.79 7.97
CA LYS A 278 -0.60 14.01 8.54
C LYS A 278 -0.54 15.17 7.54
N SER A 279 -0.76 14.90 6.25
CA SER A 279 -0.79 15.91 5.18
C SER A 279 -1.93 16.92 5.32
N ARG A 280 -2.99 16.56 6.04
CA ARG A 280 -4.17 17.40 6.24
C ARG A 280 -4.09 18.09 7.60
N GLU A 281 -4.40 19.39 7.63
CA GLU A 281 -4.38 20.17 8.88
C GLU A 281 -5.59 19.85 9.75
N VAL A 282 -5.40 19.04 10.78
CA VAL A 282 -6.44 18.75 11.79
C VAL A 282 -6.06 19.40 13.13
N ASP A 283 -6.96 20.18 13.71
CA ASP A 283 -6.81 20.72 15.06
C ASP A 283 -7.03 19.60 16.09
N ARG A 284 -5.95 19.25 16.79
CA ARG A 284 -5.95 18.14 17.76
C ARG A 284 -6.38 18.57 19.17
N THR A 285 -6.60 19.86 19.40
CA THR A 285 -7.13 20.34 20.68
C THR A 285 -8.64 20.14 20.79
N ARG A 286 -9.33 19.94 19.65
CA ARG A 286 -10.78 19.82 19.56
C ARG A 286 -11.19 18.39 19.17
N PRO A 287 -11.69 17.58 20.12
CA PRO A 287 -12.24 16.24 19.87
C PRO A 287 -13.19 16.10 18.68
N ALA A 288 -14.05 17.11 18.47
CA ALA A 288 -15.03 17.07 17.40
C ALA A 288 -14.36 17.03 16.01
N GLU A 289 -13.26 17.78 15.81
CA GLU A 289 -12.54 17.80 14.52
C GLU A 289 -11.77 16.50 14.29
N ILE A 290 -11.21 15.91 15.34
CA ILE A 290 -10.57 14.58 15.27
C ILE A 290 -11.60 13.52 14.86
N ARG A 291 -12.81 13.57 15.42
CA ARG A 291 -13.90 12.65 15.08
C ARG A 291 -14.38 12.83 13.64
N GLU A 292 -14.51 14.08 13.19
CA GLU A 292 -14.86 14.43 11.81
C GLU A 292 -13.78 13.96 10.82
N ALA A 293 -12.50 14.23 11.10
CA ALA A 293 -11.38 13.79 10.27
C ALA A 293 -11.32 12.26 10.17
N ASN A 294 -11.48 11.54 11.29
CA ASN A 294 -11.53 10.07 11.31
C ASN A 294 -12.69 9.51 10.47
N MET A 295 -13.83 10.22 10.42
CA MET A 295 -14.95 9.83 9.56
C MET A 295 -14.62 10.01 8.07
N TYR A 296 -14.06 11.16 7.68
CA TYR A 296 -13.71 11.43 6.29
C TYR A 296 -12.61 10.50 5.78
N PHE A 297 -11.54 10.27 6.55
CA PHE A 297 -10.48 9.33 6.17
C PHE A 297 -10.99 7.89 6.07
N LEU A 298 -11.95 7.49 6.90
CA LEU A 298 -12.57 6.17 6.78
C LEU A 298 -13.38 6.04 5.49
N ILE A 299 -14.21 7.04 5.16
CA ILE A 299 -15.02 7.04 3.94
C ILE A 299 -14.12 7.01 2.70
N GLU A 300 -13.09 7.84 2.69
CA GLU A 300 -12.11 7.90 1.61
C GLU A 300 -11.38 6.56 1.43
N ALA A 301 -10.79 6.02 2.50
CA ALA A 301 -10.09 4.73 2.45
C ALA A 301 -11.01 3.58 2.03
N ALA A 302 -12.28 3.60 2.45
CA ALA A 302 -13.26 2.61 2.03
C ALA A 302 -13.58 2.69 0.53
N ILE A 303 -13.75 3.90 -0.02
CA ILE A 303 -13.96 4.10 -1.46
C ILE A 303 -12.72 3.65 -2.24
N ALA A 304 -11.53 4.07 -1.82
CA ALA A 304 -10.28 3.74 -2.49
C ALA A 304 -10.02 2.22 -2.50
N LEU A 305 -10.17 1.55 -1.36
CA LEU A 305 -10.01 0.09 -1.27
C LEU A 305 -11.13 -0.68 -1.98
N PHE A 306 -12.34 -0.12 -2.08
CA PHE A 306 -13.39 -0.73 -2.89
C PHE A 306 -13.04 -0.70 -4.38
N VAL A 307 -12.47 0.40 -4.88
CA VAL A 307 -11.95 0.48 -6.25
C VAL A 307 -10.81 -0.53 -6.46
N SER A 308 -9.86 -0.62 -5.52
CA SER A 308 -8.79 -1.61 -5.62
C SER A 308 -9.32 -3.03 -5.61
N PHE A 309 -10.29 -3.34 -4.74
CA PHE A 309 -10.95 -4.63 -4.71
C PHE A 309 -11.63 -4.98 -6.04
N LEU A 310 -12.30 -4.03 -6.70
CA LEU A 310 -12.91 -4.28 -8.01
C LEU A 310 -11.86 -4.63 -9.06
N ILE A 311 -10.71 -3.95 -9.05
CA ILE A 311 -9.59 -4.26 -9.95
C ILE A 311 -9.07 -5.68 -9.69
N ASN A 312 -8.79 -6.02 -8.43
CA ASN A 312 -8.31 -7.35 -8.04
C ASN A 312 -9.34 -8.43 -8.42
N LEU A 313 -10.63 -8.17 -8.19
CA LEU A 313 -11.72 -9.05 -8.61
C LEU A 313 -11.72 -9.27 -10.13
N PHE A 314 -11.47 -8.22 -10.94
CA PHE A 314 -11.37 -8.35 -12.38
C PHE A 314 -10.21 -9.26 -12.78
N VAL A 315 -9.03 -9.07 -12.18
CA VAL A 315 -7.86 -9.92 -12.44
C VAL A 315 -8.16 -11.38 -12.08
N VAL A 316 -8.58 -11.69 -10.85
CA VAL A 316 -8.88 -13.07 -10.44
C VAL A 316 -9.94 -13.69 -11.37
N ALA A 317 -10.97 -12.93 -11.75
CA ALA A 317 -12.05 -13.43 -12.59
C ALA A 317 -11.61 -13.75 -14.03
N VAL A 318 -10.84 -12.86 -14.65
CA VAL A 318 -10.32 -13.05 -16.02
C VAL A 318 -9.41 -14.28 -16.07
N PHE A 319 -8.48 -14.39 -15.13
CA PHE A 319 -7.53 -15.50 -15.09
C PHE A 319 -8.19 -16.81 -14.67
N GLY A 320 -9.19 -16.76 -13.80
CA GLY A 320 -10.04 -17.91 -13.49
C GLY A 320 -10.84 -18.41 -14.70
N GLN A 321 -11.25 -17.53 -15.60
CA GLN A 321 -11.92 -17.93 -16.84
C GLN A 321 -10.91 -18.45 -17.90
N ALA A 322 -9.73 -17.84 -17.99
CA ALA A 322 -8.74 -18.14 -19.02
C ALA A 322 -7.87 -19.36 -18.71
N PHE A 323 -7.48 -19.58 -17.44
CA PHE A 323 -6.50 -20.61 -17.05
C PHE A 323 -7.09 -21.80 -16.31
N TYR A 324 -8.25 -21.68 -15.66
CA TYR A 324 -8.74 -22.73 -14.78
C TYR A 324 -8.94 -24.05 -15.53
N GLN A 325 -8.23 -25.09 -15.08
CA GLN A 325 -8.20 -26.44 -15.69
C GLN A 325 -7.65 -26.51 -17.13
N GLN A 326 -6.91 -25.50 -17.61
CA GLN A 326 -6.25 -25.56 -18.90
C GLN A 326 -4.92 -26.33 -18.85
N THR A 327 -4.64 -27.08 -19.91
CA THR A 327 -3.38 -27.82 -20.09
C THR A 327 -2.45 -27.08 -21.03
N ASN A 328 -1.13 -27.26 -20.87
CA ASN A 328 -0.16 -26.58 -21.73
C ASN A 328 -0.35 -26.91 -23.21
N GLN A 329 -0.71 -28.16 -23.55
CA GLN A 329 -1.00 -28.55 -24.93
C GLN A 329 -2.21 -27.81 -25.52
N ALA A 330 -3.31 -27.65 -24.74
CA ALA A 330 -4.48 -26.93 -25.19
C ALA A 330 -4.16 -25.46 -25.48
N THR A 331 -3.45 -24.81 -24.55
CA THR A 331 -3.01 -23.42 -24.69
C THR A 331 -2.06 -23.23 -25.86
N PHE A 332 -1.10 -24.15 -26.06
CA PHE A 332 -0.18 -24.13 -27.19
C PHE A 332 -0.94 -24.13 -28.52
N ASN A 333 -1.93 -25.01 -28.68
CA ASN A 333 -2.70 -25.12 -29.92
C ASN A 333 -3.51 -23.85 -30.22
N ILE A 334 -4.07 -23.22 -29.18
CA ILE A 334 -4.80 -21.95 -29.31
C ILE A 334 -3.85 -20.84 -29.75
N CYS A 335 -2.70 -20.71 -29.07
CA CYS A 335 -1.69 -19.71 -29.43
C CYS A 335 -1.12 -19.92 -30.83
N ALA A 336 -0.84 -21.16 -31.24
CA ALA A 336 -0.31 -21.48 -32.56
C ALA A 336 -1.28 -21.14 -33.70
N ASN A 337 -2.58 -21.24 -33.46
CA ASN A 337 -3.63 -20.87 -34.42
C ASN A 337 -4.00 -19.37 -34.38
N SER A 338 -3.45 -18.63 -33.41
CA SER A 338 -3.70 -17.20 -33.25
C SER A 338 -2.69 -16.36 -34.06
N SER A 339 -2.93 -15.05 -34.14
CA SER A 339 -1.97 -14.09 -34.72
C SER A 339 -0.65 -13.99 -33.94
N LEU A 340 -0.60 -14.53 -32.71
CA LEU A 340 0.53 -14.53 -31.79
C LEU A 340 1.31 -15.86 -31.80
N HIS A 341 1.33 -16.56 -32.94
CA HIS A 341 2.00 -17.86 -33.10
C HIS A 341 3.47 -17.91 -32.61
N ASP A 342 4.21 -16.79 -32.70
CA ASP A 342 5.58 -16.68 -32.17
C ASP A 342 5.70 -16.96 -30.67
N TYR A 343 4.63 -16.72 -29.91
CA TYR A 343 4.58 -16.93 -28.47
C TYR A 343 4.17 -18.35 -28.07
N ALA A 344 3.74 -19.19 -29.02
CA ALA A 344 3.29 -20.54 -28.71
C ALA A 344 4.40 -21.38 -28.04
N SER A 345 5.67 -21.16 -28.40
CA SER A 345 6.82 -21.90 -27.86
C SER A 345 7.07 -21.69 -26.36
N ILE A 346 6.41 -20.72 -25.73
CA ILE A 346 6.52 -20.48 -24.27
C ILE A 346 5.81 -21.58 -23.48
N PHE A 347 4.76 -22.17 -24.05
CA PHE A 347 4.00 -23.23 -23.40
C PHE A 347 4.60 -24.60 -23.77
N PRO A 348 5.11 -25.37 -22.79
CA PRO A 348 5.71 -26.67 -23.07
C PRO A 348 4.63 -27.66 -23.55
N LEU A 349 4.95 -28.50 -24.54
CA LEU A 349 4.04 -29.52 -25.06
C LEU A 349 3.91 -30.70 -24.07
N ASN A 350 3.18 -30.49 -22.97
CA ASN A 350 2.88 -31.52 -21.98
C ASN A 350 1.40 -31.43 -21.53
N ASN A 351 0.95 -32.50 -20.86
CA ASN A 351 -0.41 -32.60 -20.32
C ASN A 351 -0.53 -32.06 -18.88
N LEU A 352 0.48 -31.30 -18.42
CA LEU A 352 0.41 -30.66 -17.11
C LEU A 352 -0.42 -29.38 -17.21
N THR A 353 -0.95 -28.96 -16.06
CA THR A 353 -1.61 -27.66 -15.93
C THR A 353 -0.62 -26.54 -16.24
N VAL A 354 -1.14 -25.45 -16.81
CA VAL A 354 -0.29 -24.31 -17.15
C VAL A 354 0.19 -23.62 -15.88
N GLU A 355 1.51 -23.51 -15.74
CA GLU A 355 2.13 -22.64 -14.74
C GLU A 355 1.93 -21.18 -15.14
N VAL A 356 1.41 -20.38 -14.21
CA VAL A 356 0.97 -19.01 -14.49
C VAL A 356 1.88 -18.01 -13.80
N ASP A 357 2.39 -17.08 -14.59
CA ASP A 357 3.14 -15.91 -14.16
C ASP A 357 2.61 -14.67 -14.92
N ILE A 358 3.03 -13.47 -14.53
CA ILE A 358 2.57 -12.21 -15.15
C ILE A 358 2.83 -12.18 -16.67
N TYR A 359 3.95 -12.78 -17.13
CA TYR A 359 4.35 -12.78 -18.53
C TYR A 359 3.49 -13.73 -19.38
N ARG A 360 3.40 -15.01 -18.98
CA ARG A 360 2.54 -16.03 -19.57
C ARG A 360 1.07 -15.64 -19.50
N GLY A 361 0.70 -14.92 -18.44
CA GLY A 361 -0.60 -14.33 -18.28
C GLY A 361 -0.97 -13.37 -19.41
N GLY A 362 -0.12 -12.38 -19.68
CA GLY A 362 -0.35 -11.46 -20.81
C GLY A 362 -0.40 -12.16 -22.17
N VAL A 363 0.45 -13.17 -22.36
CA VAL A 363 0.48 -13.97 -23.60
C VAL A 363 -0.82 -14.76 -23.79
N ILE A 364 -1.33 -15.44 -22.75
CA ILE A 364 -2.57 -16.22 -22.89
C ILE A 364 -3.75 -15.32 -23.24
N LEU A 365 -3.83 -14.14 -22.62
CA LEU A 365 -4.91 -13.19 -22.89
C LEU A 365 -4.85 -12.76 -24.35
N GLY A 366 -3.63 -12.51 -24.85
CA GLY A 366 -3.37 -12.29 -26.27
C GLY A 366 -3.87 -13.43 -27.17
N CYS A 367 -3.56 -14.68 -26.83
CA CYS A 367 -3.95 -15.84 -27.64
C CYS A 367 -5.48 -16.10 -27.63
N PHE A 368 -6.14 -15.92 -26.49
CA PHE A 368 -7.56 -16.22 -26.31
C PHE A 368 -8.47 -15.07 -26.78
N PHE A 369 -8.09 -13.84 -26.46
CA PHE A 369 -8.93 -12.65 -26.64
C PHE A 369 -8.39 -11.68 -27.69
N GLY A 370 -7.22 -11.99 -28.27
CA GLY A 370 -6.60 -11.26 -29.37
C GLY A 370 -5.46 -10.33 -28.92
N PRO A 371 -4.62 -9.83 -29.86
CA PRO A 371 -3.42 -9.05 -29.54
C PRO A 371 -3.68 -7.78 -28.71
N ALA A 372 -4.86 -7.18 -28.85
CA ALA A 372 -5.25 -6.02 -28.06
C ALA A 372 -5.21 -6.32 -26.55
N ALA A 373 -5.66 -7.51 -26.14
CA ALA A 373 -5.69 -7.91 -24.73
C ALA A 373 -4.28 -7.99 -24.12
N LEU A 374 -3.32 -8.52 -24.88
CA LEU A 374 -1.91 -8.56 -24.46
C LEU A 374 -1.35 -7.16 -24.19
N TYR A 375 -1.59 -6.21 -25.10
CA TYR A 375 -1.08 -4.85 -24.93
C TYR A 375 -1.81 -4.09 -23.83
N ILE A 376 -3.12 -4.29 -23.68
CA ILE A 376 -3.92 -3.67 -22.61
C ILE A 376 -3.47 -4.18 -21.24
N TRP A 377 -3.22 -5.49 -21.11
CA TRP A 377 -2.59 -6.08 -19.93
C TRP A 377 -1.24 -5.44 -19.62
N ALA A 378 -0.38 -5.31 -20.62
CA ALA A 378 0.96 -4.74 -20.43
C ALA A 378 0.92 -3.24 -20.04
N VAL A 379 -0.03 -2.46 -20.55
CA VAL A 379 -0.24 -1.06 -20.12
C VAL A 379 -0.73 -0.99 -18.67
N GLY A 380 -1.68 -1.85 -18.28
CA GLY A 380 -2.17 -1.93 -16.90
C GLY A 380 -1.08 -2.31 -15.92
N LEU A 381 -0.26 -3.31 -16.29
CA LEU A 381 0.89 -3.75 -15.50
C LEU A 381 1.98 -2.66 -15.39
N LEU A 382 2.22 -1.91 -16.46
CA LEU A 382 3.12 -0.77 -16.41
C LEU A 382 2.60 0.29 -15.44
N ALA A 383 1.31 0.63 -15.50
CA ALA A 383 0.71 1.59 -14.57
C ALA A 383 0.81 1.13 -13.10
N ALA A 384 0.59 -0.17 -12.85
CA ALA A 384 0.77 -0.79 -11.54
C ALA A 384 2.21 -0.64 -11.02
N GLY A 385 3.20 -1.06 -11.82
CA GLY A 385 4.62 -0.95 -11.46
C GLY A 385 5.04 0.48 -11.17
N GLN A 386 4.72 1.41 -12.07
CA GLN A 386 5.06 2.83 -11.92
C GLN A 386 4.41 3.49 -10.69
N SER A 387 3.20 3.06 -10.32
CA SER A 387 2.52 3.57 -9.13
C SER A 387 3.16 3.08 -7.82
N SER A 388 3.59 1.81 -7.79
CA SER A 388 4.16 1.19 -6.59
C SER A 388 5.54 1.74 -6.23
N THR A 389 6.37 2.12 -7.22
CA THR A 389 7.70 2.72 -7.00
C THR A 389 7.64 3.94 -6.12
N MET A 390 6.67 4.79 -6.40
CA MET A 390 6.49 6.00 -5.63
C MET A 390 6.05 5.68 -4.20
N THR A 391 5.11 4.76 -4.02
CA THR A 391 4.65 4.38 -2.67
C THR A 391 5.75 3.74 -1.83
N GLY A 392 6.61 2.89 -2.41
CA GLY A 392 7.74 2.28 -1.73
C GLY A 392 8.77 3.30 -1.26
N THR A 393 9.09 4.29 -2.09
CA THR A 393 10.02 5.37 -1.73
C THR A 393 9.49 6.24 -0.58
N TYR A 394 8.20 6.59 -0.60
CA TYR A 394 7.56 7.33 0.48
C TYR A 394 7.44 6.52 1.77
N ALA A 395 6.97 5.26 1.67
CA ALA A 395 6.83 4.37 2.83
C ALA A 395 8.18 4.21 3.53
N GLY A 396 9.23 3.98 2.75
CA GLY A 396 10.58 3.98 3.26
C GLY A 396 10.91 5.29 3.97
N GLN A 397 10.75 6.44 3.32
CA GLN A 397 11.13 7.73 3.89
C GLN A 397 10.56 7.91 5.30
N PHE A 398 9.26 7.66 5.46
CA PHE A 398 8.60 7.75 6.75
C PHE A 398 9.09 6.73 7.76
N VAL A 399 9.33 5.49 7.33
CA VAL A 399 9.87 4.44 8.19
C VAL A 399 11.25 4.83 8.73
N MET A 400 12.17 5.30 7.90
CA MET A 400 13.52 5.67 8.37
C MET A 400 13.52 6.95 9.22
N GLU A 401 12.78 7.98 8.81
CA GLU A 401 12.67 9.23 9.59
C GLU A 401 11.96 8.98 10.92
N GLY A 402 10.93 8.14 10.93
CA GLY A 402 10.19 7.77 12.14
C GLY A 402 11.02 6.91 13.09
N PHE A 403 11.55 5.78 12.62
CA PHE A 403 12.27 4.81 13.47
C PHE A 403 13.68 5.25 13.87
N LEU A 404 14.42 5.92 12.98
CA LEU A 404 15.83 6.26 13.21
C LEU A 404 16.09 7.75 13.39
N LYS A 405 15.11 8.63 13.11
CA LYS A 405 15.29 10.09 13.05
C LYS A 405 16.43 10.52 12.11
N LEU A 406 16.74 9.68 11.13
CA LEU A 406 17.81 9.91 10.17
C LEU A 406 17.21 10.60 8.94
N ARG A 407 17.59 11.86 8.73
CA ARG A 407 17.15 12.65 7.57
C ARG A 407 18.15 12.46 6.44
N TRP A 408 17.79 11.62 5.48
CA TRP A 408 18.59 11.40 4.28
C TRP A 408 18.00 12.17 3.09
N SER A 409 18.84 12.50 2.11
CA SER A 409 18.33 13.01 0.84
C SER A 409 17.47 11.95 0.17
N ARG A 410 16.30 12.33 -0.35
CA ARG A 410 15.39 11.42 -1.06
C ARG A 410 16.12 10.73 -2.21
N PHE A 411 16.93 11.47 -2.96
CA PHE A 411 17.73 10.91 -4.04
C PHE A 411 18.66 9.79 -3.59
N ALA A 412 19.40 10.02 -2.50
CA ALA A 412 20.34 9.02 -1.97
C ALA A 412 19.61 7.78 -1.46
N ARG A 413 18.46 7.98 -0.82
CA ARG A 413 17.62 6.88 -0.34
C ARG A 413 17.08 6.05 -1.49
N VAL A 414 16.41 6.70 -2.45
CA VAL A 414 15.78 6.02 -3.58
C VAL A 414 16.82 5.26 -4.38
N LEU A 415 18.00 5.84 -4.59
CA LEU A 415 19.11 5.17 -5.26
C LEU A 415 19.59 3.94 -4.45
N LEU A 416 19.69 4.02 -3.13
CA LEU A 416 20.07 2.88 -2.29
C LEU A 416 19.04 1.74 -2.41
N THR A 417 17.76 2.03 -2.12
CA THR A 417 16.72 0.99 -2.11
C THR A 417 16.55 0.36 -3.49
N ARG A 418 16.61 1.17 -4.56
CA ARG A 418 16.60 0.68 -5.94
C ARG A 418 17.81 -0.17 -6.26
N THR A 419 19.00 0.21 -5.83
CA THR A 419 20.20 -0.61 -6.06
C THR A 419 20.07 -1.97 -5.35
N CYS A 420 19.55 -1.98 -4.12
CA CYS A 420 19.29 -3.21 -3.37
C CYS A 420 18.23 -4.11 -4.02
N ALA A 421 17.21 -3.53 -4.67
CA ALA A 421 16.17 -4.28 -5.36
C ALA A 421 16.58 -4.73 -6.78
N ILE A 422 17.26 -3.87 -7.53
CA ILE A 422 17.65 -4.13 -8.93
C ILE A 422 18.78 -5.15 -9.02
N LEU A 423 19.77 -5.09 -8.11
CA LEU A 423 20.93 -5.99 -8.15
C LEU A 423 20.54 -7.49 -8.17
N PRO A 424 19.73 -8.01 -7.22
CA PRO A 424 19.30 -9.41 -7.27
C PRO A 424 18.45 -9.70 -8.52
N THR A 425 17.58 -8.77 -8.92
CA THR A 425 16.69 -8.96 -10.07
C THR A 425 17.45 -9.02 -11.40
N VAL A 426 18.46 -8.19 -11.59
CA VAL A 426 19.35 -8.23 -12.78
C VAL A 426 20.16 -9.53 -12.79
N LEU A 427 20.68 -9.96 -11.64
CA LEU A 427 21.44 -11.21 -11.56
C LEU A 427 20.57 -12.40 -11.98
N VAL A 428 19.34 -12.50 -11.46
CA VAL A 428 18.40 -13.55 -11.88
C VAL A 428 18.03 -13.38 -13.36
N ALA A 429 17.76 -12.17 -13.84
CA ALA A 429 17.39 -11.94 -15.24
C ALA A 429 18.53 -12.20 -16.26
N LEU A 430 19.80 -12.14 -15.84
CA LEU A 430 20.96 -12.42 -16.68
C LEU A 430 21.37 -13.89 -16.66
N PHE A 431 21.27 -14.54 -15.51
CA PHE A 431 21.78 -15.90 -15.30
C PHE A 431 20.70 -16.98 -15.30
N SER A 432 19.42 -16.60 -15.24
CA SER A 432 18.30 -17.53 -15.09
C SER A 432 17.15 -17.27 -16.09
N ASP A 433 16.33 -18.29 -16.31
CA ASP A 433 15.11 -18.22 -17.14
C ASP A 433 13.99 -17.40 -16.46
N VAL A 434 13.00 -16.97 -17.26
CA VAL A 434 11.76 -16.28 -16.82
C VAL A 434 11.06 -16.99 -15.64
N ARG A 435 11.16 -18.32 -15.57
CA ARG A 435 10.58 -19.15 -14.51
C ARG A 435 11.12 -18.79 -13.11
N GLU A 436 12.40 -18.46 -13.00
CA GLU A 436 13.02 -18.15 -11.71
C GLU A 436 12.63 -16.75 -11.19
N LEU A 437 12.23 -15.83 -12.09
CA LEU A 437 11.69 -14.52 -11.70
C LEU A 437 10.31 -14.64 -11.05
N SER A 438 9.45 -15.54 -11.53
CA SER A 438 8.15 -15.78 -10.90
C SER A 438 8.30 -16.52 -9.56
N THR A 439 9.20 -17.52 -9.49
CA THR A 439 9.54 -18.17 -8.20
C THR A 439 10.06 -17.15 -7.18
N LEU A 440 10.87 -16.18 -7.63
CA LEU A 440 11.32 -15.09 -6.77
C LEU A 440 10.14 -14.25 -6.28
N ASN A 441 9.18 -13.91 -7.14
CA ASN A 441 8.00 -13.16 -6.73
C ASN A 441 7.14 -13.91 -5.68
N ASP A 442 6.94 -15.22 -5.86
CA ASP A 442 6.23 -16.05 -4.88
C ASP A 442 6.91 -16.03 -3.51
N LEU A 443 8.25 -16.13 -3.49
CA LEU A 443 9.04 -16.02 -2.27
C LEU A 443 8.94 -14.63 -1.62
N LEU A 444 8.81 -13.57 -2.43
CA LEU A 444 8.60 -12.21 -1.94
C LEU A 444 7.22 -12.06 -1.28
N ASN A 445 6.17 -12.63 -1.85
CA ASN A 445 4.83 -12.65 -1.23
C ASN A 445 4.83 -13.41 0.12
N VAL A 446 5.53 -14.54 0.17
CA VAL A 446 5.76 -15.29 1.42
C VAL A 446 6.50 -14.42 2.45
N LEU A 447 7.56 -13.72 2.02
CA LEU A 447 8.32 -12.80 2.87
C LEU A 447 7.42 -11.68 3.43
N GLN A 448 6.55 -11.08 2.63
CA GLN A 448 5.60 -10.06 3.10
C GLN A 448 4.68 -10.62 4.20
N SER A 449 4.14 -11.82 3.99
CA SER A 449 3.31 -12.50 4.99
C SER A 449 4.07 -12.71 6.32
N LEU A 450 5.32 -13.17 6.26
CA LEU A 450 6.16 -13.38 7.45
C LEU A 450 6.49 -12.08 8.19
N LEU A 451 6.61 -10.96 7.48
CA LEU A 451 6.93 -9.66 8.07
C LEU A 451 5.70 -8.94 8.63
N LEU A 452 4.50 -9.33 8.21
CA LEU A 452 3.24 -8.67 8.54
C LEU A 452 2.97 -8.53 10.05
N PRO A 453 3.20 -9.55 10.90
CA PRO A 453 3.08 -9.42 12.35
C PRO A 453 3.86 -8.26 12.96
N PHE A 454 5.03 -7.92 12.42
CA PHE A 454 5.86 -6.82 12.92
C PHE A 454 5.30 -5.43 12.58
N ALA A 455 4.39 -5.32 11.62
CA ALA A 455 3.66 -4.08 11.33
C ALA A 455 2.31 -4.01 12.05
N VAL A 456 1.56 -5.12 12.10
CA VAL A 456 0.22 -5.18 12.70
C VAL A 456 0.26 -5.09 14.23
N LEU A 457 1.28 -5.67 14.86
CA LEU A 457 1.39 -5.68 16.32
C LEU A 457 1.58 -4.26 16.90
N PRO A 458 2.55 -3.44 16.44
CA PRO A 458 2.68 -2.08 16.95
C PRO A 458 1.41 -1.23 16.80
N ILE A 459 0.75 -1.31 15.63
CA ILE A 459 -0.47 -0.53 15.40
C ILE A 459 -1.61 -0.98 16.33
N LEU A 460 -1.76 -2.28 16.57
CA LEU A 460 -2.76 -2.82 17.50
C LEU A 460 -2.49 -2.37 18.94
N THR A 461 -1.25 -2.47 19.38
CA THR A 461 -0.84 -2.11 20.75
C THR A 461 -1.07 -0.63 21.01
N PHE A 462 -0.58 0.24 20.14
CA PHE A 462 -0.67 1.69 20.32
C PHE A 462 -2.08 2.24 20.15
N THR A 463 -2.87 1.71 19.21
CA THR A 463 -4.29 2.12 19.07
C THR A 463 -5.18 1.62 20.21
N SER A 464 -4.70 0.65 20.99
CA SER A 464 -5.39 0.11 22.16
C SER A 464 -5.00 0.78 23.48
N MET A 465 -3.94 1.60 23.46
CA MET A 465 -3.37 2.27 24.64
C MET A 465 -4.14 3.57 24.96
N PRO A 466 -4.85 3.66 26.10
CA PRO A 466 -5.60 4.87 26.47
C PRO A 466 -4.71 6.09 26.71
N ALA A 467 -3.46 5.87 27.16
CA ALA A 467 -2.49 6.95 27.36
C ALA A 467 -2.13 7.68 26.05
N LEU A 468 -2.15 6.97 24.92
CA LEU A 468 -1.80 7.53 23.62
C LEU A 468 -3.04 8.01 22.84
N MET A 469 -4.09 7.20 22.82
CA MET A 469 -5.30 7.48 22.02
C MET A 469 -6.37 8.27 22.77
N GLN A 470 -6.21 8.49 24.08
CA GLN A 470 -7.16 9.19 24.94
C GLN A 470 -8.57 8.59 24.81
N GLU A 471 -9.60 9.42 24.62
CA GLU A 471 -10.99 9.00 24.40
C GLU A 471 -11.21 8.25 23.07
N PHE A 472 -10.25 8.28 22.15
CA PHE A 472 -10.29 7.56 20.88
C PHE A 472 -9.64 6.17 20.94
N ALA A 473 -9.37 5.63 22.14
CA ALA A 473 -8.86 4.26 22.27
C ALA A 473 -9.82 3.22 21.68
N ASN A 474 -9.29 2.08 21.22
CA ASN A 474 -10.11 1.00 20.66
C ASN A 474 -11.11 0.44 21.68
N SER A 475 -12.36 0.24 21.24
CA SER A 475 -13.39 -0.46 22.00
C SER A 475 -13.03 -1.95 22.16
N LEU A 476 -13.64 -2.62 23.15
CA LEU A 476 -13.40 -4.05 23.39
C LEU A 476 -13.65 -4.90 22.14
N LEU A 477 -14.71 -4.59 21.38
CA LEU A 477 -14.99 -5.25 20.10
C LEU A 477 -13.85 -5.07 19.09
N SER A 478 -13.35 -3.84 18.93
CA SER A 478 -12.24 -3.56 18.01
C SER A 478 -10.95 -4.27 18.44
N LYS A 479 -10.72 -4.41 19.75
CA LYS A 479 -9.59 -5.16 20.30
C LYS A 479 -9.71 -6.66 19.98
N VAL A 480 -10.88 -7.26 20.22
CA VAL A 480 -11.14 -8.68 19.90
C VAL A 480 -10.95 -8.94 18.41
N VAL A 481 -11.57 -8.12 17.54
CA VAL A 481 -11.44 -8.27 16.09
C VAL A 481 -9.98 -8.19 15.64
N THR A 482 -9.24 -7.18 16.10
CA THR A 482 -7.86 -7.00 15.64
C THR A 482 -6.91 -8.06 16.23
N PHE A 483 -7.18 -8.54 17.45
CA PHE A 483 -6.45 -9.67 18.01
C PHE A 483 -6.73 -10.96 17.21
N SER A 484 -7.97 -11.20 16.80
CA SER A 484 -8.32 -12.31 15.92
C SER A 484 -7.61 -12.22 14.56
N ILE A 485 -7.47 -11.02 13.98
CA ILE A 485 -6.68 -10.80 12.76
C ILE A 485 -5.22 -11.20 12.98
N MET A 486 -4.61 -10.71 14.07
CA MET A 486 -3.23 -11.04 14.41
C MET A 486 -3.03 -12.55 14.61
N ALA A 487 -3.96 -13.20 15.33
CA ALA A 487 -3.93 -14.65 15.55
C ALA A 487 -4.06 -15.43 14.24
N LEU A 488 -4.94 -14.99 13.33
CA LEU A 488 -5.09 -15.57 11.99
C LEU A 488 -3.81 -15.45 11.17
N ILE A 489 -3.20 -14.26 11.12
CA ILE A 489 -1.94 -14.02 10.40
C ILE A 489 -0.81 -14.89 10.97
N CYS A 490 -0.69 -14.97 12.30
CA CYS A 490 0.30 -15.85 12.93
C CYS A 490 0.06 -17.33 12.61
N ALA A 491 -1.20 -17.78 12.62
CA ALA A 491 -1.55 -19.16 12.27
C ALA A 491 -1.22 -19.48 10.81
N ILE A 492 -1.52 -18.55 9.90
CA ILE A 492 -1.17 -18.64 8.47
C ILE A 492 0.34 -18.75 8.28
N ASN A 493 1.11 -17.87 8.91
CA ASN A 493 2.58 -17.89 8.81
C ASN A 493 3.18 -19.18 9.40
N PHE A 494 2.62 -19.67 10.50
CA PHE A 494 3.05 -20.93 11.10
C PHE A 494 2.75 -22.12 10.18
N TYR A 495 1.56 -22.15 9.56
CA TYR A 495 1.19 -23.14 8.57
C TYR A 495 2.15 -23.12 7.38
N LEU A 496 2.48 -21.93 6.86
CA LEU A 496 3.39 -21.75 5.74
C LEU A 496 4.78 -22.31 6.06
N VAL A 497 5.34 -21.97 7.23
CA VAL A 497 6.64 -22.51 7.66
C VAL A 497 6.60 -24.04 7.71
N ILE A 498 5.55 -24.63 8.28
CA ILE A 498 5.40 -26.09 8.35
C ILE A 498 5.24 -26.71 6.96
N SER A 499 4.52 -26.09 6.04
CA SER A 499 4.36 -26.61 4.68
C SER A 499 5.66 -26.57 3.86
N TYR A 500 6.56 -25.63 4.16
CA TYR A 500 7.87 -25.51 3.53
C TYR A 500 8.95 -26.39 4.18
N LEU A 501 8.71 -26.96 5.36
CA LEU A 501 9.68 -27.84 6.01
C LEU A 501 10.07 -29.07 5.15
N PRO A 502 9.12 -29.81 4.55
CA PRO A 502 9.41 -31.02 3.78
C PRO A 502 10.19 -30.79 2.48
N SER A 503 10.19 -29.59 1.92
CA SER A 503 10.91 -29.26 0.68
C SER A 503 12.40 -28.98 0.92
N ILE A 504 12.86 -28.97 2.18
CA ILE A 504 14.25 -28.70 2.52
C ILE A 504 15.09 -29.98 2.41
N PRO A 505 16.18 -29.98 1.60
CA PRO A 505 16.92 -31.20 1.25
C PRO A 505 17.71 -31.86 2.39
N HIS A 506 17.98 -31.18 3.51
CA HIS A 506 18.81 -31.73 4.58
C HIS A 506 18.18 -31.55 5.98
N PRO A 507 18.14 -32.60 6.82
CA PRO A 507 17.45 -32.55 8.12
C PRO A 507 18.09 -31.58 9.14
N ALA A 508 19.34 -31.17 8.92
CA ALA A 508 20.01 -30.15 9.72
C ALA A 508 19.30 -28.78 9.65
N TYR A 509 18.64 -28.48 8.53
CA TYR A 509 17.89 -27.24 8.37
C TYR A 509 16.59 -27.23 9.17
N PHE A 510 16.04 -28.38 9.57
CA PHE A 510 14.88 -28.41 10.47
C PHE A 510 15.19 -27.74 11.80
N SER A 511 16.38 -28.00 12.37
CA SER A 511 16.82 -27.36 13.60
C SER A 511 17.01 -25.86 13.44
N LEU A 512 17.49 -25.41 12.28
CA LEU A 512 17.63 -24.00 11.95
C LEU A 512 16.26 -23.31 11.82
N VAL A 513 15.32 -23.91 11.08
CA VAL A 513 13.97 -23.34 10.91
C VAL A 513 13.21 -23.35 12.24
N ALA A 514 13.34 -24.39 13.06
CA ALA A 514 12.76 -24.41 14.40
C ALA A 514 13.34 -23.31 15.30
N LEU A 515 14.66 -23.10 15.27
CA LEU A 515 15.32 -22.01 16.01
C LEU A 515 14.83 -20.63 15.54
N LEU A 516 14.71 -20.42 14.23
CA LEU A 516 14.19 -19.19 13.65
C LEU A 516 12.72 -18.98 14.06
N GLY A 517 11.90 -20.03 14.03
CA GLY A 517 10.49 -19.97 14.46
C GLY A 517 10.33 -19.64 15.94
N VAL A 518 11.15 -20.24 16.82
CA VAL A 518 11.16 -19.91 18.26
C VAL A 518 11.62 -18.48 18.48
N THR A 519 12.66 -18.03 17.75
CA THR A 519 13.15 -16.65 17.83
C THR A 519 12.08 -15.66 17.37
N TYR A 520 11.38 -15.97 16.27
CA TYR A 520 10.28 -15.19 15.73
C TYR A 520 9.12 -15.06 16.73
N LEU A 521 8.66 -16.17 17.31
CA LEU A 521 7.61 -16.16 18.34
C LEU A 521 8.05 -15.45 19.63
N GLY A 522 9.31 -15.64 20.03
CA GLY A 522 9.92 -14.95 21.17
C GLY A 522 9.95 -13.43 20.97
N LEU A 523 10.33 -12.97 19.78
CA LEU A 523 10.34 -11.56 19.41
C LEU A 523 8.92 -10.95 19.37
N ILE A 524 7.96 -11.66 18.78
CA ILE A 524 6.54 -11.23 18.81
C ILE A 524 6.06 -11.08 20.25
N THR A 525 6.30 -12.10 21.09
CA THR A 525 5.89 -12.08 22.49
C THR A 525 6.56 -10.93 23.24
N TYR A 526 7.86 -10.73 23.03
CA TYR A 526 8.61 -9.64 23.62
C TYR A 526 8.04 -8.27 23.21
N LEU A 527 7.71 -8.05 21.93
CA LEU A 527 7.12 -6.80 21.45
C LEU A 527 5.72 -6.53 22.02
N VAL A 528 4.93 -7.57 22.27
CA VAL A 528 3.63 -7.44 22.95
C VAL A 528 3.83 -7.02 24.41
N LEU A 529 4.73 -7.69 25.13
CA LEU A 529 4.98 -7.43 26.55
C LEU A 529 5.57 -6.04 26.77
N GLU A 530 6.60 -5.67 26.00
CA GLU A 530 7.25 -4.36 26.09
C GLU A 530 6.28 -3.23 25.68
N GLY A 531 5.47 -3.46 24.64
CA GLY A 531 4.49 -2.48 24.19
C GLY A 531 3.36 -2.21 25.19
N GLN A 532 3.13 -3.12 26.15
CA GLN A 532 2.20 -2.92 27.26
C GLN A 532 2.86 -2.36 28.53
N GLY A 533 4.20 -2.36 28.59
CA GLY A 533 4.97 -2.18 29.83
C GLY A 533 5.24 -0.75 30.30
N TYR A 534 4.83 0.29 29.57
CA TYR A 534 5.07 1.69 29.96
C TYR A 534 3.78 2.43 30.38
N PRO A 535 3.45 2.50 31.69
CA PRO A 535 2.66 3.59 32.23
C PRO A 535 3.52 4.86 32.27
N GLY A 536 2.90 6.01 31.96
CA GLY A 536 3.60 7.27 31.76
C GLY A 536 4.20 7.85 33.04
N ASP A 537 5.53 7.95 33.07
CA ASP A 537 6.25 8.66 34.13
C ASP A 537 7.46 9.48 33.60
N GLU A 538 7.37 10.00 32.37
CA GLU A 538 8.31 11.00 31.84
C GLU A 538 7.57 12.27 31.38
N GLY A 539 6.70 12.78 32.26
CA GLY A 539 5.97 14.05 32.08
C GLY A 539 6.27 15.08 33.15
N ASN A 540 7.38 14.96 33.89
CA ASN A 540 7.85 15.95 34.85
C ASN A 540 9.38 16.00 34.85
N ASN A 541 9.95 16.76 33.91
CA ASN A 541 11.16 17.56 34.09
C ASN A 541 11.35 18.52 32.91
#